data_AF-A0A951NMF5-F1
#
_entry.id   AF-A0A951NMF5-F1
#
_cell.length_a   1.000
_cell.length_b   1.000
_cell.length_c   1.000
_cell.angle_alpha   90.00
_cell.angle_beta   90.00
_cell.angle_gamma   90.00
#
_symmetry.space_group_name_H-M   'P 1'
#
loop_
_entity.id
_entity.type
_entity.pdbx_description
1 polymer ?
#
loop_
_entity_poly.entity_id
_entity_poly.type
_entity_poly.pdbx_seq_one_letter_code
_entity_poly.pdbx_strand_id
1 'polypeptide(L)'
;PRDAGATLVGPIRVTVDASDPDRWVHFDFSRGSVVAAPAAREWDLAFRRFNVMVNGGPGFDGEGAAIDLGEVAFEAVKAAPDTGWVVGAAPRDSGHPALARWYDYGFTSHLLTPKPVVWAVRTADGRYVKMEILGYYCPGARAGCLTFRYVYQGDGSRTVRPASESATALHASTSRAVDAESRSILASIRVRSASAASSRSRASSRRRTTRW
;
A
#
# COMPACT_ATOMS: atom_id res chain seq x y z
N PRO A 1 9.18 -15.15 -4.78
CA PRO A 1 8.93 -13.73 -4.39
C PRO A 1 9.56 -13.48 -3.02
N ARG A 2 10.14 -12.30 -2.78
CA ARG A 2 10.73 -11.96 -1.48
C ARG A 2 9.68 -11.26 -0.63
N ASP A 3 9.66 -11.58 0.66
CA ASP A 3 8.81 -10.93 1.65
C ASP A 3 9.08 -9.41 1.69
N ALA A 4 8.03 -8.60 1.73
CA ALA A 4 8.10 -7.15 1.76
C ALA A 4 8.66 -6.58 3.08
N GLY A 5 8.75 -7.39 4.13
CA GLY A 5 9.16 -6.98 5.46
C GLY A 5 8.28 -5.84 5.98
N ALA A 6 8.90 -4.80 6.51
CA ALA A 6 8.21 -3.60 7.02
C ALA A 6 7.77 -2.61 5.93
N THR A 7 7.92 -2.94 4.64
CA THR A 7 7.80 -1.96 3.55
C THR A 7 6.35 -1.79 3.08
N LEU A 8 5.99 -0.57 2.71
CA LEU A 8 4.78 -0.27 1.94
C LEU A 8 4.99 -0.64 0.47
N VAL A 9 4.20 -1.59 -0.04
CA VAL A 9 4.29 -2.07 -1.42
C VAL A 9 2.96 -1.95 -2.17
N GLY A 10 3.04 -1.65 -3.47
CA GLY A 10 1.91 -1.60 -4.39
C GLY A 10 1.51 -0.22 -4.90
N PRO A 11 0.47 -0.12 -5.74
CA PRO A 11 -0.47 -1.18 -6.06
C PRO A 11 0.17 -2.34 -6.84
N ILE A 12 -0.04 -3.57 -6.35
CA ILE A 12 0.35 -4.81 -7.04
C ILE A 12 -0.93 -5.44 -7.59
N ARG A 13 -0.90 -5.87 -8.84
CA ARG A 13 -1.99 -6.64 -9.47
C ARG A 13 -1.59 -8.11 -9.53
N VAL A 14 -2.48 -8.98 -9.05
CA VAL A 14 -2.29 -10.43 -9.04
C VAL A 14 -3.52 -11.11 -9.61
N THR A 15 -3.31 -12.21 -10.31
CA THR A 15 -4.36 -13.17 -10.69
C THR A 15 -4.04 -14.51 -10.03
N VAL A 16 -4.98 -15.06 -9.28
CA VAL A 16 -4.89 -16.37 -8.61
C VAL A 16 -5.84 -17.34 -9.30
N ASP A 17 -5.31 -18.46 -9.78
CA ASP A 17 -6.14 -19.56 -10.29
C ASP A 17 -6.71 -20.35 -9.10
N ALA A 18 -8.00 -20.16 -8.84
CA ALA A 18 -8.81 -20.88 -7.86
C ALA A 18 -9.97 -21.60 -8.57
N SER A 19 -9.72 -22.11 -9.78
CA SER A 19 -10.75 -22.74 -10.61
C SER A 19 -11.21 -24.12 -10.10
N ASP A 20 -10.38 -24.80 -9.32
CA ASP A 20 -10.71 -26.06 -8.64
C ASP A 20 -11.80 -25.82 -7.56
N PRO A 21 -12.97 -26.47 -7.64
CA PRO A 21 -14.06 -26.27 -6.68
C PRO A 21 -13.80 -26.91 -5.32
N ASP A 22 -12.86 -27.85 -5.22
CA ASP A 22 -12.63 -28.64 -4.01
C ASP A 22 -11.40 -28.15 -3.24
N ARG A 23 -10.62 -27.24 -3.82
CA ARG A 23 -9.34 -26.79 -3.28
C ARG A 23 -9.31 -25.30 -2.95
N TRP A 24 -8.87 -24.99 -1.74
CA TRP A 24 -8.48 -23.64 -1.34
C TRP A 24 -7.06 -23.31 -1.80
N VAL A 25 -6.90 -22.15 -2.42
CA VAL A 25 -5.62 -21.59 -2.88
C VAL A 25 -5.26 -20.42 -1.97
N HIS A 26 -4.19 -20.60 -1.19
CA HIS A 26 -3.76 -19.64 -0.17
C HIS A 26 -2.85 -18.57 -0.77
N PHE A 27 -3.03 -17.33 -0.35
CA PHE A 27 -2.30 -16.16 -0.80
C PHE A 27 -1.79 -15.38 0.41
N ASP A 28 -0.58 -14.85 0.27
CA ASP A 28 0.11 -14.07 1.29
C ASP A 28 0.52 -12.71 0.72
N PHE A 29 0.11 -11.63 1.39
CA PHE A 29 0.29 -10.28 0.88
C PHE A 29 1.75 -9.80 1.02
N SER A 30 2.48 -10.24 2.05
CA SER A 30 3.88 -9.84 2.24
C SER A 30 4.78 -10.39 1.14
N ARG A 31 4.56 -11.63 0.70
CA ARG A 31 5.26 -12.25 -0.44
C ARG A 31 4.66 -11.86 -1.79
N GLY A 32 3.40 -11.43 -1.78
CA GLY A 32 2.64 -11.11 -2.98
C GLY A 32 2.41 -12.30 -3.90
N SER A 33 2.24 -13.50 -3.33
CA SER A 33 2.13 -14.74 -4.09
C SER A 33 1.30 -15.82 -3.43
N VAL A 34 0.87 -16.78 -4.23
CA VAL A 34 0.29 -18.03 -3.74
C VAL A 34 1.33 -18.81 -2.92
N VAL A 35 0.91 -19.36 -1.80
CA VAL A 35 1.73 -20.17 -0.90
C VAL A 35 1.19 -21.60 -0.85
N ALA A 36 2.07 -22.58 -1.06
CA ALA A 36 1.72 -24.00 -1.00
C ALA A 36 1.99 -24.55 0.40
N ALA A 37 1.01 -25.25 0.98
CA ALA A 37 1.09 -25.82 2.33
C ALA A 37 1.60 -24.82 3.39
N PRO A 38 0.98 -23.63 3.51
CA PRO A 38 1.45 -22.61 4.46
C PRO A 38 1.31 -23.10 5.89
N ALA A 39 2.24 -22.71 6.76
CA ALA A 39 1.99 -22.80 8.20
C ALA A 39 0.81 -21.89 8.60
N ALA A 40 0.35 -22.09 9.84
CA ALA A 40 -0.87 -21.47 10.38
C ALA A 40 -1.06 -19.97 10.09
N ARG A 41 0.02 -19.18 10.16
CA ARG A 41 0.03 -17.71 9.95
C ARG A 41 0.76 -17.25 8.68
N GLU A 42 1.10 -18.16 7.78
CA GLU A 42 1.84 -17.84 6.54
C GLU A 42 0.93 -17.58 5.32
N TRP A 43 -0.35 -17.32 5.57
CA TRP A 43 -1.33 -16.99 4.54
C TRP A 43 -2.35 -16.02 5.11
N ASP A 44 -2.84 -15.11 4.25
CA ASP A 44 -3.77 -14.04 4.64
C ASP A 44 -5.16 -14.27 4.07
N LEU A 45 -5.21 -14.60 2.78
CA LEU A 45 -6.43 -14.93 2.07
C LEU A 45 -6.37 -16.35 1.52
N ALA A 46 -7.53 -16.98 1.38
CA ALA A 46 -7.66 -18.18 0.56
C ALA A 46 -8.82 -18.02 -0.42
N PHE A 47 -8.65 -18.57 -1.61
CA PHE A 47 -9.63 -18.50 -2.70
C PHE A 47 -10.07 -19.90 -3.10
N ARG A 48 -11.37 -20.09 -3.29
CA ARG A 48 -11.96 -21.30 -3.88
C ARG A 48 -13.17 -20.90 -4.71
N ARG A 49 -13.05 -21.00 -6.04
CA ARG A 49 -13.99 -20.38 -6.97
C ARG A 49 -14.13 -18.89 -6.62
N PHE A 50 -15.34 -18.38 -6.49
CA PHE A 50 -15.62 -16.98 -6.13
C PHE A 50 -15.55 -16.72 -4.61
N ASN A 51 -15.36 -17.76 -3.79
CA ASN A 51 -15.28 -17.59 -2.35
C ASN A 51 -13.91 -17.04 -1.95
N VAL A 52 -13.93 -16.09 -1.02
CA VAL A 52 -12.74 -15.49 -0.41
C VAL A 52 -12.79 -15.75 1.08
N MET A 53 -11.73 -16.31 1.64
CA MET A 53 -11.56 -16.51 3.08
C MET A 53 -10.45 -15.59 3.58
N VAL A 54 -10.55 -15.16 4.84
CA VAL A 54 -9.51 -14.41 5.55
C VAL A 54 -9.01 -15.28 6.71
N ASN A 55 -7.71 -15.32 6.95
CA ASN A 55 -7.10 -16.09 8.05
C ASN A 55 -7.31 -15.40 9.40
N GLY A 56 -8.52 -15.45 9.93
CA GLY A 56 -8.83 -14.97 11.26
C GLY A 56 -10.29 -15.13 11.67
N GLY A 57 -10.51 -15.07 12.99
CA GLY A 57 -11.76 -15.44 13.63
C GLY A 57 -11.71 -16.86 14.24
N PRO A 58 -12.83 -17.37 14.76
CA PRO A 58 -12.87 -18.67 15.43
C PRO A 58 -12.36 -19.81 14.54
N GLY A 59 -11.41 -20.59 15.06
CA GLY A 59 -10.81 -21.73 14.34
C GLY A 59 -9.64 -21.38 13.42
N PHE A 60 -9.15 -20.14 13.46
CA PHE A 60 -7.93 -19.69 12.80
C PHE A 60 -6.89 -19.26 13.85
N ASP A 61 -5.62 -19.51 13.56
CA ASP A 61 -4.51 -19.04 14.39
C ASP A 61 -4.11 -17.60 14.04
N GLY A 62 -4.51 -17.11 12.86
CA GLY A 62 -4.29 -15.75 12.40
C GLY A 62 -5.26 -14.75 12.99
N GLU A 63 -4.87 -13.48 12.96
CA GLU A 63 -5.63 -12.35 13.50
C GLU A 63 -6.46 -11.63 12.42
N GLY A 64 -6.62 -12.24 11.25
CA GLY A 64 -7.18 -11.61 10.07
C GLY A 64 -8.63 -11.17 10.22
N ALA A 65 -8.96 -10.08 9.53
CA ALA A 65 -10.29 -9.50 9.48
C ALA A 65 -10.43 -8.64 8.21
N ALA A 66 -11.65 -8.30 7.81
CA ALA A 66 -11.87 -7.39 6.68
C ALA A 66 -13.01 -6.40 6.91
N ILE A 67 -12.96 -5.29 6.18
CA ILE A 67 -13.99 -4.24 6.12
C ILE A 67 -14.28 -3.94 4.66
N ASP A 68 -15.57 -3.88 4.31
CA ASP A 68 -16.04 -3.30 3.05
C ASP A 68 -16.09 -1.76 3.21
N LEU A 69 -15.27 -1.03 2.45
CA LEU A 69 -15.20 0.44 2.49
C LEU A 69 -16.18 1.08 1.50
N GLY A 70 -16.96 0.27 0.78
CA GLY A 70 -17.90 0.70 -0.24
C GLY A 70 -17.24 1.10 -1.56
N GLU A 71 -18.04 1.73 -2.42
CA GLU A 71 -17.64 2.22 -3.72
C GLU A 71 -16.88 3.54 -3.59
N VAL A 72 -15.61 3.43 -3.20
CA VAL A 72 -14.68 4.55 -3.10
C VAL A 72 -13.55 4.38 -4.10
N ALA A 73 -13.01 5.48 -4.61
CA ALA A 73 -11.84 5.40 -5.47
C ALA A 73 -10.67 4.75 -4.72
N PHE A 74 -10.07 3.70 -5.28
CA PHE A 74 -8.93 2.99 -4.68
C PHE A 74 -7.80 3.94 -4.23
N GLU A 75 -7.55 4.98 -5.03
CA GLU A 75 -6.52 5.97 -4.73
C GLU A 75 -6.87 6.86 -3.53
N ALA A 76 -8.16 7.08 -3.23
CA ALA A 76 -8.60 7.92 -2.11
C ALA A 76 -8.38 7.25 -0.74
N VAL A 77 -8.31 5.92 -0.69
CA VAL A 77 -8.06 5.19 0.55
C VAL A 77 -6.57 5.25 0.89
N LYS A 78 -6.19 6.08 1.87
CA LYS A 78 -4.80 6.27 2.30
C LYS A 78 -4.46 5.58 3.62
N ALA A 79 -5.48 5.22 4.41
CA ALA A 79 -5.31 4.53 5.69
C ALA A 79 -6.43 3.50 5.93
N ALA A 80 -6.09 2.41 6.61
CA ALA A 80 -7.06 1.42 7.09
C ALA A 80 -7.83 1.96 8.32
N PRO A 81 -9.14 1.67 8.45
CA PRO A 81 -9.95 2.14 9.58
C PRO A 81 -9.48 1.62 10.95
N ASP A 82 -9.79 2.37 12.01
CA ASP A 82 -9.56 1.96 13.41
C ASP A 82 -10.51 0.84 13.86
N THR A 83 -11.78 0.93 13.46
CA THR A 83 -12.87 0.09 13.95
C THR A 83 -13.72 -0.44 12.80
N GLY A 84 -14.64 -1.36 13.09
CA GLY A 84 -15.57 -1.93 12.11
C GLY A 84 -15.11 -3.23 11.45
N TRP A 85 -14.01 -3.80 11.92
CA TRP A 85 -13.44 -5.06 11.43
C TRP A 85 -14.41 -6.23 11.62
N VAL A 86 -14.76 -6.89 10.51
CA VAL A 86 -15.52 -8.13 10.51
C VAL A 86 -14.52 -9.29 10.52
N VAL A 87 -14.68 -10.21 11.47
CA VAL A 87 -13.90 -11.45 11.53
C VAL A 87 -14.62 -12.58 10.79
N GLY A 88 -13.88 -13.60 10.37
CA GLY A 88 -14.45 -14.79 9.75
C GLY A 88 -15.39 -15.55 10.69
N ALA A 89 -16.29 -16.33 10.10
CA ALA A 89 -17.19 -17.24 10.82
C ALA A 89 -16.71 -18.69 10.68
N ALA A 90 -17.00 -19.51 11.68
CA ALA A 90 -16.86 -20.96 11.60
C ALA A 90 -18.17 -21.60 11.07
N PRO A 91 -18.11 -22.74 10.36
CA PRO A 91 -16.90 -23.49 9.97
C PRO A 91 -16.18 -22.85 8.78
N ARG A 92 -14.88 -23.17 8.64
CA ARG A 92 -13.92 -22.64 7.65
C ARG A 92 -14.24 -22.96 6.18
N ASP A 93 -15.46 -23.38 5.86
CA ASP A 93 -15.85 -23.78 4.52
C ASP A 93 -16.68 -22.70 3.78
N SER A 94 -16.98 -21.61 4.48
CA SER A 94 -17.72 -20.46 3.93
C SER A 94 -16.80 -19.28 3.60
N GLY A 95 -17.20 -18.46 2.63
CA GLY A 95 -16.55 -17.18 2.36
C GLY A 95 -16.68 -16.19 3.53
N HIS A 96 -15.73 -15.25 3.62
CA HIS A 96 -15.69 -14.21 4.63
C HIS A 96 -16.84 -13.21 4.42
N PRO A 97 -17.64 -12.86 5.45
CA PRO A 97 -18.87 -12.07 5.28
C PRO A 97 -18.66 -10.72 4.58
N ALA A 98 -17.58 -10.00 4.93
CA ALA A 98 -17.27 -8.71 4.31
C ALA A 98 -16.90 -8.80 2.82
N LEU A 99 -16.47 -9.97 2.34
CA LEU A 99 -16.02 -10.21 0.97
C LEU A 99 -17.00 -11.09 0.18
N ALA A 100 -18.05 -11.62 0.82
CA ALA A 100 -18.95 -12.61 0.21
C ALA A 100 -19.77 -12.05 -0.98
N ARG A 101 -19.86 -10.72 -1.12
CA ARG A 101 -20.69 -10.04 -2.13
C ARG A 101 -19.89 -9.10 -3.02
N TRP A 102 -18.65 -9.47 -3.33
CA TRP A 102 -17.74 -8.68 -4.16
C TRP A 102 -18.20 -8.50 -5.62
N TYR A 103 -19.23 -9.23 -6.07
CA TYR A 103 -19.72 -9.22 -7.44
C TYR A 103 -21.22 -8.92 -7.55
N ASP A 104 -21.62 -8.50 -8.75
CA ASP A 104 -22.98 -8.58 -9.28
C ASP A 104 -23.11 -9.81 -10.18
N TYR A 105 -24.25 -10.50 -10.06
CA TYR A 105 -24.55 -11.69 -10.85
C TYR A 105 -25.54 -11.34 -11.96
N GLY A 106 -25.12 -11.51 -13.22
CA GLY A 106 -26.00 -11.40 -14.37
C GLY A 106 -26.85 -12.66 -14.53
N PHE A 107 -28.14 -12.59 -14.23
CA PHE A 107 -29.03 -13.76 -14.32
C PHE A 107 -29.13 -14.38 -15.72
N THR A 108 -28.98 -13.57 -16.78
CA THR A 108 -29.05 -14.03 -18.18
C THR A 108 -27.72 -14.57 -18.69
N SER A 109 -26.61 -13.92 -18.32
CA SER A 109 -25.26 -14.30 -18.77
C SER A 109 -24.59 -15.32 -17.85
N HIS A 110 -25.11 -15.49 -16.63
CA HIS A 110 -24.49 -16.20 -15.52
C HIS A 110 -23.08 -15.68 -15.15
N LEU A 111 -22.75 -14.45 -15.55
CA LEU A 111 -21.45 -13.84 -15.28
C LEU A 111 -21.46 -13.09 -13.95
N LEU A 112 -20.43 -13.35 -13.14
CA LEU A 112 -20.02 -12.54 -12.01
C LEU A 112 -19.17 -11.35 -12.50
N THR A 113 -19.65 -10.13 -12.23
CA THR A 113 -18.95 -8.88 -12.53
C THR A 113 -18.51 -8.23 -11.21
N PRO A 114 -17.22 -7.92 -11.00
CA PRO A 114 -16.78 -7.26 -9.77
C PRO A 114 -17.47 -5.91 -9.57
N LYS A 115 -17.86 -5.62 -8.33
CA LYS A 115 -18.27 -4.28 -7.91
C LYS A 115 -17.05 -3.38 -7.74
N PRO A 116 -17.17 -2.05 -7.94
CA PRO A 116 -16.07 -1.11 -7.75
C PRO A 116 -15.86 -0.77 -6.27
N VAL A 117 -15.75 -1.81 -5.43
CA VAL A 117 -15.64 -1.71 -3.97
C VAL A 117 -14.20 -1.88 -3.54
N VAL A 118 -13.79 -1.12 -2.53
CA VAL A 118 -12.48 -1.28 -1.88
C VAL A 118 -12.68 -1.94 -0.53
N TRP A 119 -11.83 -2.91 -0.22
CA TRP A 119 -11.78 -3.54 1.10
C TRP A 119 -10.51 -3.15 1.83
N ALA A 120 -10.62 -2.94 3.15
CA ALA A 120 -9.47 -3.03 4.04
C ALA A 120 -9.38 -4.46 4.59
N VAL A 121 -8.17 -5.02 4.61
CA VAL A 121 -7.89 -6.35 5.17
C VAL A 121 -6.80 -6.22 6.22
N ARG A 122 -7.02 -6.83 7.38
CA ARG A 122 -6.00 -7.10 8.38
C ARG A 122 -5.47 -8.51 8.11
N THR A 123 -4.16 -8.63 7.95
CA THR A 123 -3.48 -9.90 7.64
C THR A 123 -3.44 -10.82 8.87
N ALA A 124 -3.01 -12.07 8.66
CA ALA A 124 -2.93 -13.05 9.75
C ALA A 124 -1.97 -12.63 10.88
N ASP A 125 -0.96 -11.84 10.54
CA ASP A 125 0.05 -11.29 11.45
C ASP A 125 -0.21 -9.83 11.87
N GLY A 126 -1.41 -9.31 11.60
CA GLY A 126 -1.87 -8.01 12.11
C GLY A 126 -1.43 -6.78 11.31
N ARG A 127 -0.97 -6.96 10.06
CA ARG A 127 -0.63 -5.89 9.11
C ARG A 127 -1.84 -5.46 8.30
N TYR A 128 -1.69 -4.41 7.51
CA TYR A 128 -2.81 -3.78 6.83
C TYR A 128 -2.66 -3.77 5.31
N VAL A 129 -3.79 -4.03 4.66
CA VAL A 129 -3.93 -4.05 3.21
C VAL A 129 -5.16 -3.25 2.83
N LYS A 130 -5.10 -2.53 1.70
CA LYS A 130 -6.30 -2.22 0.92
C LYS A 130 -6.30 -3.04 -0.35
N MET A 131 -7.45 -3.54 -0.77
CA MET A 131 -7.59 -4.31 -2.00
C MET A 131 -8.89 -4.02 -2.74
N GLU A 132 -8.88 -4.30 -4.04
CA GLU A 132 -10.05 -4.25 -4.92
C GLU A 132 -10.00 -5.44 -5.88
N ILE A 133 -11.14 -6.11 -6.05
CA ILE A 133 -11.28 -7.25 -6.96
C ILE A 133 -11.63 -6.71 -8.35
N LEU A 134 -10.85 -7.12 -9.35
CA LEU A 134 -10.90 -6.61 -10.72
C LEU A 134 -11.46 -7.62 -11.73
N GLY A 135 -11.54 -8.91 -11.38
CA GLY A 135 -12.03 -9.93 -12.29
C GLY A 135 -12.04 -11.34 -11.70
N TYR A 136 -12.65 -12.28 -12.41
CA TYR A 136 -12.84 -13.67 -11.95
C TYR A 136 -12.63 -14.74 -13.03
N TYR A 137 -12.31 -14.34 -14.26
CA TYR A 137 -12.18 -15.26 -15.38
C TYR A 137 -10.73 -15.44 -15.82
N CYS A 138 -10.37 -16.69 -16.04
CA CYS A 138 -9.14 -17.09 -16.71
C CYS A 138 -9.23 -16.78 -18.22
N PRO A 139 -8.11 -16.85 -18.96
CA PRO A 139 -8.15 -16.81 -20.42
C PRO A 139 -9.19 -17.78 -21.00
N GLY A 140 -9.97 -17.30 -21.98
CA GLY A 140 -11.09 -18.05 -22.55
C GLY A 140 -12.39 -18.01 -21.74
N ALA A 141 -12.59 -16.99 -20.89
CA ALA A 141 -13.79 -16.80 -20.08
C ALA A 141 -14.10 -17.96 -19.10
N ARG A 142 -13.08 -18.72 -18.70
CA ARG A 142 -13.24 -19.82 -17.74
C ARG A 142 -13.32 -19.27 -16.32
N ALA A 143 -14.39 -19.56 -15.60
CA ALA A 143 -14.56 -19.09 -14.23
C ALA A 143 -13.50 -19.68 -13.28
N GLY A 144 -12.98 -18.86 -12.37
CA GLY A 144 -12.12 -19.32 -11.27
C GLY A 144 -10.80 -18.58 -11.10
N CYS A 145 -10.43 -17.66 -11.99
CA CYS A 145 -9.20 -16.86 -11.83
C CYS A 145 -9.52 -15.50 -11.21
N LEU A 146 -9.40 -15.39 -9.89
CA LEU A 146 -9.63 -14.13 -9.19
C LEU A 146 -8.47 -13.17 -9.47
N THR A 147 -8.78 -12.02 -10.03
CA THR A 147 -7.82 -10.93 -10.27
C THR A 147 -8.14 -9.79 -9.32
N PHE A 148 -7.13 -9.30 -8.61
CA PHE A 148 -7.28 -8.18 -7.68
C PHE A 148 -6.03 -7.28 -7.71
N ARG A 149 -6.19 -6.05 -7.24
CA ARG A 149 -5.08 -5.16 -6.91
C ARG A 149 -5.05 -4.88 -5.42
N TYR A 150 -3.86 -4.64 -4.87
CA TYR A 150 -3.71 -4.32 -3.46
C TYR A 150 -2.50 -3.44 -3.16
N VAL A 151 -2.54 -2.76 -2.02
CA VAL A 151 -1.39 -2.14 -1.36
C VAL A 151 -1.25 -2.79 0.02
N TYR A 152 -0.05 -3.22 0.37
CA TYR A 152 0.27 -3.85 1.66
C TYR A 152 1.24 -2.98 2.45
N GLN A 153 1.02 -2.88 3.76
CA GLN A 153 1.88 -2.15 4.70
C GLN A 153 2.37 -3.04 5.83
N GLY A 154 3.66 -3.37 5.81
CA GLY A 154 4.24 -4.36 6.71
C GLY A 154 4.82 -3.81 8.02
N ASP A 155 4.95 -2.50 8.20
CA ASP A 155 5.45 -1.92 9.46
C ASP A 155 4.40 -1.95 10.61
N GLY A 156 3.16 -2.35 10.31
CA GLY A 156 2.05 -2.36 11.26
C GLY A 156 1.31 -1.03 11.40
N SER A 157 1.78 0.04 10.75
CA SER A 157 0.98 1.25 10.59
C SER A 157 -0.19 0.97 9.65
N ARG A 158 -1.26 1.75 9.80
CA ARG A 158 -2.45 1.63 8.96
C ARG A 158 -2.31 2.32 7.60
N THR A 159 -1.14 2.85 7.26
CA THR A 159 -0.93 3.61 6.02
C THR A 159 -0.96 2.68 4.81
N VAL A 160 -1.96 2.83 3.93
CA VAL A 160 -2.14 2.00 2.73
C VAL A 160 -2.28 2.87 1.47
N ARG A 161 -1.57 4.00 1.44
CA ARG A 161 -1.49 4.88 0.27
C ARG A 161 -0.73 4.19 -0.88
N PRO A 162 -1.03 4.51 -2.14
CA PRO A 162 -0.27 4.00 -3.30
C PRO A 162 1.22 4.33 -3.15
N ALA A 163 2.13 3.37 -3.36
CA ALA A 163 3.56 3.60 -3.17
C ALA A 163 4.15 4.59 -4.21
N SER A 164 3.51 4.77 -5.36
CA SER A 164 3.91 5.77 -6.37
C SER A 164 3.84 7.21 -5.88
N GLU A 165 2.95 7.52 -4.94
CA GLU A 165 2.92 8.82 -4.24
C GLU A 165 4.01 8.92 -3.16
N SER A 166 4.50 7.78 -2.66
CA SER A 166 5.57 7.71 -1.64
C SER A 166 6.93 8.06 -2.22
N ALA A 167 7.25 7.54 -3.40
CA ALA A 167 8.49 7.88 -4.11
C ALA A 167 8.51 9.37 -4.53
N THR A 168 7.38 9.89 -5.00
CA THR A 168 7.25 11.30 -5.42
C THR A 168 7.32 12.25 -4.23
N ALA A 169 6.71 11.92 -3.10
CA ALA A 169 6.80 12.72 -1.87
C ALA A 169 8.21 12.72 -1.27
N LEU A 170 8.92 11.57 -1.27
CA LEU A 170 10.32 11.51 -0.85
C LEU A 170 11.20 12.36 -1.77
N HIS A 171 11.03 12.24 -3.09
CA HIS A 171 11.81 13.03 -4.06
C HIS A 171 11.56 14.54 -3.92
N ALA A 172 10.30 14.94 -3.71
CA ALA A 172 9.93 16.34 -3.48
C ALA A 172 10.47 16.87 -2.14
N SER A 173 10.46 16.06 -1.08
CA SER A 173 11.02 16.42 0.23
C SER A 173 12.53 16.58 0.17
N THR A 174 13.23 15.64 -0.50
CA THR A 174 14.68 15.73 -0.72
C THR A 174 15.02 16.97 -1.53
N SER A 175 14.32 17.24 -2.64
CA SER A 175 14.53 18.42 -3.49
C SER A 175 14.37 19.74 -2.71
N ARG A 176 13.31 19.87 -1.90
CA ARG A 176 13.11 21.05 -1.03
C ARG A 176 14.22 21.22 0.00
N ALA A 177 14.75 20.12 0.55
CA ALA A 177 15.86 20.17 1.50
C ALA A 177 17.16 20.65 0.83
N VAL A 178 17.48 20.16 -0.37
CA VAL A 178 18.68 20.58 -1.12
C VAL A 178 18.60 22.05 -1.53
N ASP A 179 17.41 22.53 -1.92
CA ASP A 179 17.16 23.93 -2.26
C ASP A 179 17.32 24.86 -1.04
N ALA A 180 16.82 24.44 0.13
CA ALA A 180 16.97 25.21 1.37
C ALA A 180 18.44 25.31 1.80
N GLU A 181 19.19 24.22 1.69
CA GLU A 181 20.62 24.17 2.02
C GLU A 181 21.44 25.05 1.06
N SER A 182 21.15 25.00 -0.24
CA SER A 182 21.80 25.83 -1.26
C SER A 182 21.56 27.33 -1.03
N ARG A 183 20.33 27.72 -0.65
CA ARG A 183 20.01 29.11 -0.30
C ARG A 183 20.73 29.57 0.98
N SER A 184 20.86 28.70 1.97
CA SER A 184 21.60 28.98 3.21
C SER A 184 23.10 29.20 2.96
N ILE A 185 23.70 28.37 2.10
CA ILE A 185 25.11 28.49 1.69
C ILE A 185 25.33 29.82 0.94
N LEU A 186 24.48 30.14 -0.04
CA LEU A 186 24.57 31.39 -0.80
C LEU A 186 24.38 32.64 0.08
N ALA A 187 23.46 32.59 1.05
CA ALA A 187 23.28 33.65 2.04
C ALA A 187 24.54 33.85 2.89
N SER A 188 25.18 32.76 3.33
CA SER A 188 26.42 32.79 4.12
C SER A 188 27.61 33.37 3.35
N ILE A 189 27.70 33.08 2.04
CA ILE A 189 28.73 33.65 1.15
C ILE A 189 28.52 35.16 0.95
N ARG A 190 27.27 35.62 0.78
CA ARG A 190 26.95 37.06 0.65
C ARG A 190 27.26 37.85 1.92
N VAL A 191 27.01 37.29 3.10
CA VAL A 191 27.36 37.95 4.37
C VAL A 191 28.88 38.08 4.54
N ARG A 192 29.66 37.04 4.18
CA ARG A 192 31.13 37.09 4.23
C ARG A 192 31.74 38.09 3.25
N SER A 193 31.16 38.24 2.06
CA SER A 193 31.63 39.21 1.06
C SER A 193 31.27 40.66 1.44
N ALA A 194 30.13 40.90 2.08
CA ALA A 194 29.79 42.22 2.63
C ALA A 194 30.71 42.62 3.81
N SER A 195 31.07 41.68 4.67
CA SER A 195 32.01 41.92 5.78
C SER A 195 33.43 42.23 5.29
N ALA A 196 33.89 41.57 4.22
CA ALA A 196 35.20 41.82 3.62
C ALA A 196 35.30 43.17 2.85
N ALA A 197 34.18 43.68 2.32
CA ALA A 197 34.14 44.98 1.66
C ALA A 197 34.20 46.17 2.65
N SER A 198 33.60 46.01 3.83
CA SER A 198 33.62 47.05 4.88
C SER A 198 35.01 47.27 5.49
N SER A 199 35.84 46.22 5.58
CA SER A 199 37.20 46.33 6.14
C SER A 199 38.20 47.00 5.20
N ARG A 200 38.00 46.95 3.88
CA ARG A 200 38.89 47.62 2.89
C ARG A 200 38.64 49.13 2.75
N SER A 201 37.44 49.62 3.08
CA SER A 201 37.12 51.06 3.03
C SER A 201 37.84 51.89 4.10
N ARG A 202 38.20 51.29 5.25
CA ARG A 202 38.89 52.00 6.34
C ARG A 202 40.40 52.16 6.18
N ALA A 203 41.03 51.52 5.17
CA ALA A 203 42.48 51.52 5.02
C ALA A 203 43.04 52.61 4.07
N SER A 204 42.21 53.31 3.26
CA SER A 204 42.72 54.24 2.25
C SER A 204 42.71 55.74 2.63
N SER A 205 42.25 56.13 3.83
CA SER A 205 42.17 57.56 4.21
C SER A 205 43.41 58.13 4.91
N ARG A 206 44.50 57.36 5.06
CA ARG A 206 45.76 57.85 5.66
C ARG A 206 46.92 57.74 4.67
N ARG A 207 47.14 58.77 3.86
CA ARG A 207 48.48 59.28 3.45
C ARG A 207 48.33 60.28 2.30
N ARG A 208 48.33 61.58 2.64
CA ARG A 208 48.92 62.65 1.80
C ARG A 208 48.99 63.96 2.58
N THR A 209 50.08 64.13 3.32
CA THR A 209 50.59 65.44 3.77
C THR A 209 52.10 65.33 3.90
N THR A 210 52.83 65.96 2.97
CA THR A 210 54.05 66.81 3.11
C THR A 210 54.80 66.81 1.77
N ARG A 211 54.92 67.90 0.99
CA ARG A 211 55.52 69.25 1.13
C ARG A 211 57.02 69.29 0.73
N TRP A 212 57.27 70.22 -0.21
CA TRP A 212 58.50 70.85 -0.70
C TRP A 212 59.43 70.04 -1.60
#